data_AF-A0A076FD24-F1
#
_entry.id   AF-A0A076FD24-F1
#
_cell.length_a   1.000
_cell.length_b   1.000
_cell.length_c   1.000
_cell.angle_alpha   90.00
_cell.angle_beta   90.00
_cell.angle_gamma   90.00
#
_symmetry.space_group_name_H-M   'P 1'
#
loop_
_entity.id
_entity.type
_entity.pdbx_description
1 polymer ?
#
loop_
_entity_poly.entity_id
_entity_poly.type
_entity_poly.pdbx_seq_one_letter_code
_entity_poly.pdbx_strand_id
1 'polypeptide(L)'
;MQGLDNIVEVKVFKVDAITFTKDYKFLDGYDDIVECIATAKVYKSNYKGVFVELVEVSNMGAMEKIEKGMADFRNQLIKEGF
;
A
#
# COMPACT_ATOMS: atom_id res chain seq x y z
N MET A 1 -18.75 6.74 -23.46
CA MET A 1 -18.88 5.67 -22.46
C MET A 1 -18.06 4.49 -22.93
N GLN A 2 -16.99 4.15 -22.22
CA GLN A 2 -16.54 2.77 -21.97
C GLN A 2 -15.35 2.88 -21.02
N GLY A 3 -15.48 2.20 -19.88
CA GLY A 3 -14.60 2.33 -18.74
C GLY A 3 -13.18 1.97 -19.10
N LEU A 4 -12.25 2.82 -18.66
CA LEU A 4 -10.91 2.37 -18.37
C LEU A 4 -11.07 1.37 -17.22
N ASP A 5 -11.12 0.08 -17.56
CA ASP A 5 -10.73 -0.97 -16.65
C ASP A 5 -9.31 -0.63 -16.21
N ASN A 6 -9.21 0.12 -15.11
CA ASN A 6 -8.00 0.29 -14.35
C ASN A 6 -7.69 -1.10 -13.79
N ILE A 7 -7.10 -1.95 -14.62
CA ILE A 7 -6.45 -3.17 -14.17
C ILE A 7 -5.27 -2.68 -13.34
N VAL A 8 -5.52 -2.50 -12.05
CA VAL A 8 -4.46 -2.31 -11.07
C VAL A 8 -3.71 -3.62 -11.09
N GLU A 9 -2.56 -3.66 -11.79
CA GLU A 9 -1.63 -4.78 -11.66
C GLU A 9 -1.19 -4.84 -10.20
N VAL A 10 -1.87 -5.69 -9.43
CA VAL A 10 -1.53 -5.96 -8.05
C VAL A 10 -0.25 -6.77 -8.08
N LYS A 11 0.89 -6.11 -7.84
CA LYS A 11 2.18 -6.78 -7.78
C LYS A 11 2.24 -7.62 -6.51
N VAL A 12 2.16 -8.94 -6.69
CA VAL A 12 2.27 -9.93 -5.61
C VAL A 12 3.72 -10.41 -5.52
N PHE A 13 4.35 -10.19 -4.39
CA PHE A 13 5.67 -10.72 -4.08
C PHE A 13 5.52 -12.06 -3.35
N LYS A 14 6.43 -13.00 -3.61
CA LYS A 14 6.50 -14.28 -2.89
C LYS A 14 7.80 -14.31 -2.11
N VAL A 15 7.69 -14.55 -0.82
CA VAL A 15 8.82 -14.60 0.10
C VAL A 15 8.76 -15.92 0.86
N ASP A 16 9.88 -16.60 1.05
CA ASP A 16 9.92 -17.80 1.87
C ASP A 16 9.68 -17.45 3.35
N ALA A 17 9.24 -18.43 4.14
CA ALA A 17 8.88 -18.19 5.54
C ALA A 17 10.06 -17.70 6.39
N ILE A 18 11.30 -18.10 6.09
CA ILE A 18 12.49 -17.71 6.85
C ILE A 18 12.76 -16.23 6.61
N THR A 19 12.83 -15.80 5.35
CA THR A 19 13.01 -14.41 4.97
C THR A 19 11.86 -13.54 5.49
N PHE A 20 10.62 -14.03 5.41
CA PHE A 20 9.46 -13.31 5.94
C PHE A 20 9.60 -13.00 7.44
N THR A 21 9.95 -14.00 8.26
CA THR A 21 10.09 -13.80 9.72
C THR A 21 11.24 -12.89 10.13
N LYS A 22 12.24 -12.73 9.24
CA LYS A 22 13.42 -11.90 9.50
C LYS A 22 13.20 -10.44 9.10
N ASP A 23 12.57 -10.23 7.94
CA ASP A 23 12.56 -8.92 7.28
C ASP A 23 11.20 -8.21 7.37
N TYR A 24 10.18 -8.87 7.92
CA TYR A 24 8.82 -8.33 8.03
C TYR A 24 8.29 -8.43 9.46
N LYS A 25 7.60 -7.37 9.88
CA LYS A 25 6.95 -7.26 11.19
C LYS A 25 5.45 -7.08 11.01
N PHE A 26 4.63 -7.78 11.79
CA PHE A 26 3.19 -7.49 11.87
C PHE A 26 2.92 -6.12 12.49
N LEU A 27 2.01 -5.37 11.88
CA LEU A 27 1.55 -4.10 12.46
C LEU A 27 0.57 -4.37 13.60
N ASP A 28 0.76 -3.68 14.72
CA ASP A 28 -0.08 -3.84 15.90
C ASP A 28 -1.55 -3.51 15.55
N GLY A 29 -2.46 -4.42 15.89
CA GLY A 29 -3.89 -4.31 15.60
C GLY A 29 -4.32 -4.83 14.23
N TYR A 30 -3.42 -5.42 13.44
CA TYR A 30 -3.74 -6.05 12.16
C TYR A 30 -3.23 -7.49 12.11
N ASP A 31 -4.11 -8.43 11.73
CA ASP A 31 -3.76 -9.85 11.66
C ASP A 31 -3.02 -10.24 10.37
N ASP A 32 -3.19 -9.45 9.30
CA ASP A 32 -2.68 -9.77 7.97
C ASP A 32 -1.79 -8.68 7.36
N ILE A 33 -1.54 -7.58 8.08
CA ILE A 33 -0.71 -6.47 7.60
C ILE A 33 0.69 -6.55 8.21
N VAL A 34 1.68 -6.45 7.34
CA VAL A 34 3.10 -6.46 7.72
C VAL A 34 3.84 -5.28 7.13
N GLU A 35 4.90 -4.85 7.81
CA GLU A 35 5.83 -3.83 7.38
C GLU A 35 7.20 -4.46 7.11
N CYS A 36 7.80 -4.12 5.96
CA CYS A 36 9.18 -4.48 5.65
C CYS A 36 10.13 -3.58 6.44
N ILE A 37 10.97 -4.18 7.30
CA ILE A 37 11.89 -3.47 8.19
C ILE A 37 12.88 -2.60 7.41
N ALA A 38 13.34 -3.05 6.25
CA ALA A 38 14.35 -2.35 5.45
C ALA A 38 13.80 -1.12 4.71
N THR A 39 12.51 -1.12 4.35
CA THR A 39 11.93 -0.11 3.45
C THR A 39 10.76 0.66 4.06
N ALA A 40 10.29 0.28 5.25
CA ALA A 40 9.07 0.78 5.88
C ALA A 40 7.81 0.64 5.01
N LYS A 41 7.86 -0.20 3.97
CA LYS A 41 6.72 -0.48 3.10
C LYS A 41 5.77 -1.45 3.75
N VAL A 42 4.48 -1.23 3.53
CA VAL A 42 3.40 -2.03 4.12
C VAL A 42 2.81 -2.98 3.07
N TYR A 43 2.60 -4.22 3.49
CA TYR A 43 2.10 -5.31 2.66
C TYR A 43 0.97 -6.04 3.38
N LYS A 44 0.02 -6.52 2.60
CA LYS A 44 -0.94 -7.53 3.03
C LYS A 44 -0.31 -8.90 2.81
N SER A 45 -0.18 -9.67 3.87
CA SER A 45 0.41 -11.00 3.88
C SER A 45 -0.65 -12.09 3.74
N ASN A 46 -0.33 -13.15 3.00
CA ASN A 46 -1.15 -14.34 2.88
C ASN A 46 -0.27 -15.60 2.91
N TYR A 47 -0.42 -16.41 3.95
CA TYR A 47 0.36 -17.63 4.13
C TYR A 47 -0.14 -18.76 3.22
N LYS A 48 0.76 -19.28 2.37
CA LYS A 48 0.52 -20.42 1.47
C LYS A 48 1.31 -21.67 1.90
N GLY A 49 1.52 -21.82 3.21
CA GLY A 49 2.24 -22.94 3.83
C GLY A 49 3.76 -22.89 3.62
N VAL A 50 4.22 -22.93 2.37
CA VAL A 50 5.65 -22.96 2.03
C VAL A 50 6.24 -21.56 1.80
N PHE A 51 5.39 -20.61 1.40
CA PHE A 51 5.76 -19.22 1.17
C PHE A 51 4.66 -18.27 1.64
N VAL A 52 5.01 -17.00 1.79
CA VAL A 52 4.09 -15.91 2.10
C VAL A 52 3.95 -15.03 0.86
N GLU A 53 2.71 -14.81 0.43
CA GLU A 53 2.39 -13.83 -0.60
C GLU A 53 2.24 -12.46 0.05
N LEU A 54 2.94 -11.47 -0.47
CA LEU A 54 2.90 -10.09 -0.03
C LEU A 54 2.31 -9.24 -1.15
N VAL A 55 1.19 -8.61 -0.86
CA VAL A 55 0.57 -7.63 -1.75
C VAL A 55 0.89 -6.25 -1.20
N GLU A 56 1.60 -5.43 -1.97
CA GLU A 56 1.90 -4.06 -1.54
C GLU A 56 0.59 -3.31 -1.33
N VAL A 57 0.37 -2.86 -0.09
CA VAL A 57 -0.79 -2.05 0.22
C VAL A 57 -0.43 -0.65 -0.27
N SER A 58 -1.03 -0.25 -1.38
CA SER A 58 -0.75 1.00 -2.09
C SER A 58 -1.26 2.22 -1.30
N ASN A 59 -0.81 2.40 -0.06
CA ASN A 59 -0.98 3.66 0.65
C ASN A 59 -0.23 4.77 -0.09
N MET A 60 0.86 4.49 -0.81
CA MET A 60 1.58 5.53 -1.55
C MET A 60 0.74 6.15 -2.68
N GLY A 61 0.13 5.36 -3.57
CA GLY A 61 -0.70 5.89 -4.65
C GLY A 61 -2.06 6.46 -4.20
N ALA A 62 -2.62 5.94 -3.09
CA ALA A 62 -3.84 6.49 -2.49
C ALA A 62 -3.56 7.78 -1.70
N MET A 63 -2.47 7.82 -0.92
CA MET A 63 -2.01 9.02 -0.21
C MET A 63 -1.57 10.10 -1.19
N GLU A 64 -0.81 9.80 -2.24
CA GLU A 64 -0.46 10.79 -3.28
C GLU A 64 -1.70 11.39 -3.93
N LYS A 65 -2.75 10.59 -4.18
CA LYS A 65 -4.03 11.10 -4.69
C LYS A 65 -4.77 11.95 -3.65
N ILE A 66 -4.74 11.57 -2.38
CA ILE A 66 -5.32 12.35 -1.28
C ILE A 66 -4.55 13.67 -1.09
N GLU A 67 -3.23 13.64 -1.04
CA GLU A 67 -2.34 14.80 -0.92
C GLU A 67 -2.48 15.73 -2.12
N LYS A 68 -2.53 15.19 -3.34
CA LYS A 68 -2.81 15.97 -4.54
C LYS A 68 -4.21 16.58 -4.49
N GLY A 69 -5.22 15.81 -4.09
CA GLY A 69 -6.59 16.32 -3.91
C GLY A 69 -6.69 17.42 -2.85
N MET A 70 -5.95 17.29 -1.75
CA MET A 70 -5.87 18.30 -0.69
C MET A 70 -5.11 19.55 -1.14
N ALA A 71 -4.03 19.38 -1.93
CA ALA A 71 -3.29 20.49 -2.52
C ALA A 71 -4.15 21.26 -3.54
N ASP A 72 -4.88 20.55 -4.40
CA ASP A 72 -5.81 21.15 -5.37
C ASP A 72 -6.95 21.87 -4.66
N PHE A 73 -7.52 21.27 -3.61
CA PHE A 73 -8.54 21.90 -2.76
C PHE A 73 -8.02 23.17 -2.07
N ARG A 74 -6.81 23.14 -1.50
CA ARG A 74 -6.15 24.33 -0.93
C ARG A 74 -5.96 25.43 -1.97
N ASN A 75 -5.52 25.09 -3.18
CA ASN A 75 -5.32 26.07 -4.25
C ASN A 75 -6.64 26.70 -4.71
N GLN A 76 -7.75 25.98 -4.64
CA GLN A 76 -9.09 26.53 -4.89
C GLN A 76 -9.51 27.51 -3.79
N LEU A 77 -9.28 27.18 -2.51
CA LEU A 77 -9.58 28.10 -1.40
C LEU A 77 -8.82 29.44 -1.52
N ILE A 78 -7.53 29.38 -1.87
CA ILE A 78 -6.71 30.58 -2.11
C ILE A 78 -7.26 31.42 -3.28
N LYS A 79 -7.72 30.76 -4.36
CA LYS A 79 -8.32 31.45 -5.52
C LYS A 79 -9.65 32.12 -5.19
N GLU A 80 -10.43 31.55 -4.29
CA GLU A 80 -11.71 32.09 -3.82
C GLU A 80 -11.54 33.21 -2.78
N GLY A 81 -10.30 33.46 -2.32
CA GLY A 81 -9.98 34.56 -1.39
C GLY A 81 -10.13 34.23 0.09
N PHE A 82 -10.09 32.94 0.46
CA PHE A 82 -10.04 32.45 1.84
C PHE A 82 -8.61 32.39 2.40
#